data_AF-X1LSA2-F1
#
_entry.id   AF-X1LSA2-F1
#
_cell.length_a   1.000
_cell.length_b   1.000
_cell.length_c   1.000
_cell.angle_alpha   90.00
_cell.angle_beta   90.00
_cell.angle_gamma   90.00
#
_symmetry.space_group_name_H-M   'P 1'
#
loop_
_entity.id
_entity.type
_entity.pdbx_description
1 polymer ?
#
loop_
_entity_poly.entity_id
_entity_poly.type
_entity_poly.pdbx_seq_one_letter_code
_entity_poly.pdbx_strand_id
1 'polypeptide(L)'
;MKFLVLDAMGVVYSVGDDVKDLLCPFIEEKGGTKDILKIEQLYHSASLGNMSAFEFWKAVGLDPVLEDGYLSRHKLTDGLINFLEAV
;
A
#
# COMPACT_ATOMS: atom_id res chain seq x y z
N MET A 1 13.21 -29.81 -1.01
CA MET A 1 12.74 -28.58 -1.68
C MET A 1 12.97 -27.42 -0.71
N LYS A 2 13.55 -26.32 -1.16
CA LYS A 2 13.78 -25.12 -0.31
C LYS A 2 12.91 -23.99 -0.85
N PHE A 3 12.31 -23.23 0.05
CA PHE A 3 11.47 -22.07 -0.29
C PHE A 3 11.99 -20.85 0.45
N LEU A 4 11.95 -19.71 -0.24
CA LEU A 4 12.15 -18.39 0.33
C LEU A 4 10.80 -17.67 0.31
N VAL A 5 10.37 -17.17 1.46
CA VAL A 5 9.13 -16.39 1.59
C VAL A 5 9.54 -15.00 2.07
N LEU A 6 9.11 -13.98 1.32
CA LEU A 6 9.42 -12.59 1.59
C LEU A 6 8.13 -11.86 1.94
N ASP A 7 8.21 -11.00 2.95
CA ASP A 7 7.16 -10.02 3.22
C ASP A 7 7.20 -8.90 2.18
N ALA A 8 6.12 -8.13 2.08
CA ALA A 8 6.02 -7.00 1.17
C ALA A 8 6.65 -5.73 1.76
N MET A 9 6.02 -5.14 2.78
CA MET A 9 6.41 -3.84 3.32
C MET A 9 7.64 -3.94 4.23
N GLY A 10 8.61 -3.05 4.03
CA GLY A 10 9.91 -3.06 4.70
C GLY A 10 10.88 -4.15 4.23
N VAL A 11 10.47 -4.99 3.26
CA VAL A 11 11.29 -6.08 2.71
C VAL A 11 11.39 -5.97 1.19
N VAL A 12 10.30 -6.22 0.46
CA VAL A 12 10.25 -6.01 -1.00
C VAL A 12 10.14 -4.53 -1.33
N TYR A 13 9.25 -3.83 -0.66
CA TYR A 13 9.11 -2.38 -0.76
C TYR A 13 9.83 -1.69 0.39
N SER A 14 10.50 -0.58 0.09
CA SER A 14 11.36 0.11 1.06
C SER A 14 10.59 0.75 2.22
N VAL A 15 9.30 1.02 2.04
CA VAL A 15 8.46 1.62 3.08
C VAL A 15 7.98 0.54 4.04
N GLY A 16 8.10 0.77 5.35
CA GLY A 16 7.67 -0.18 6.38
C GLY A 16 6.20 -0.02 6.77
N ASP A 17 5.77 1.23 6.99
CA ASP A 17 4.38 1.59 7.29
C ASP A 17 3.78 2.32 6.08
N ASP A 18 3.34 1.55 5.09
CA ASP A 18 2.78 2.09 3.84
C ASP A 18 1.51 2.91 4.07
N VAL A 19 0.71 2.55 5.09
CA VAL A 19 -0.51 3.26 5.42
C VAL A 19 -0.19 4.69 5.85
N LYS A 20 0.69 4.83 6.86
CA LYS A 20 1.04 6.14 7.40
C LYS A 20 1.94 6.94 6.47
N ASP A 21 2.93 6.30 5.87
CA ASP A 21 4.00 7.00 5.16
C ASP A 21 3.69 7.20 3.67
N LEU A 22 2.67 6.53 3.12
CA LEU A 22 2.36 6.59 1.68
C LEU A 22 0.87 6.79 1.38
N LEU A 23 -0.02 5.98 1.96
CA LEU A 23 -1.46 6.02 1.68
C LEU A 23 -2.15 7.26 2.26
N CYS A 24 -1.96 7.54 3.55
CA CYS A 24 -2.53 8.72 4.20
C CYS A 24 -2.10 10.04 3.50
N PRO A 25 -0.81 10.26 3.21
CA PRO A 25 -0.37 11.43 2.44
C PRO A 25 -0.97 11.49 1.03
N PHE A 26 -1.09 10.35 0.34
CA PHE A 26 -1.71 10.30 -0.98
C PHE A 26 -3.18 10.71 -0.93
N ILE A 27 -3.93 10.18 0.04
CA ILE A 27 -5.34 10.47 0.20
C ILE A 27 -5.56 11.96 0.49
N GLU A 28 -4.77 12.52 1.41
CA GLU A 28 -4.82 13.94 1.73
C GLU A 28 -4.48 14.81 0.51
N GLU A 29 -3.41 14.50 -0.22
CA GLU A 29 -2.98 15.23 -1.41
C GLU A 29 -4.06 15.26 -2.50
N LYS A 30 -4.82 14.17 -2.66
CA LYS A 30 -5.89 14.06 -3.66
C LYS A 30 -7.26 14.57 -3.17
N GLY A 31 -7.32 15.13 -1.96
CA GLY A 31 -8.53 15.74 -1.41
C GLY A 31 -9.52 14.75 -0.78
N GLY A 32 -9.06 13.56 -0.40
CA GLY A 32 -9.86 12.58 0.34
C GLY A 32 -9.97 12.90 1.83
N THR A 33 -10.45 11.93 2.60
CA THR A 33 -10.58 12.04 4.06
C THR A 33 -9.24 12.28 4.74
N LYS A 34 -9.24 13.07 5.82
CA LYS A 34 -8.07 13.29 6.70
C LYS A 34 -8.15 12.51 8.01
N ASP A 35 -9.21 11.72 8.18
CA ASP A 35 -9.41 10.87 9.34
C ASP A 35 -8.53 9.61 9.21
N ILE A 36 -7.36 9.67 9.86
CA ILE A 36 -6.36 8.60 9.85
C ILE A 36 -6.94 7.30 10.43
N LEU A 37 -7.70 7.37 11.53
CA LEU A 37 -8.29 6.19 12.15
C LEU A 37 -9.30 5.52 11.22
N LYS A 38 -10.07 6.31 10.48
CA LYS A 38 -10.96 5.78 9.44
C LYS A 38 -10.17 5.11 8.32
N ILE A 39 -9.07 5.70 7.86
CA ILE A 39 -8.22 5.10 6.81
C ILE A 39 -7.65 3.77 7.28
N GLU A 40 -7.11 3.71 8.50
CA GLU A 40 -6.56 2.48 9.09
C GLU A 40 -7.62 1.38 9.21
N GLN A 41 -8.83 1.71 9.66
CA GLN A 41 -9.94 0.75 9.76
C GLN A 41 -10.37 0.21 8.40
N LEU A 42 -10.51 1.09 7.40
CA LEU A 42 -10.87 0.71 6.04
C LEU A 42 -9.78 -0.14 5.40
N TYR A 43 -8.51 0.25 5.56
CA TYR A 43 -7.36 -0.50 5.05
C TYR A 43 -7.28 -1.88 5.70
N HIS A 44 -7.45 -1.96 7.03
CA HIS A 44 -7.47 -3.24 7.73
C HIS A 44 -8.58 -4.17 7.22
N SER A 45 -9.79 -3.62 6.99
CA SER A 45 -10.90 -4.38 6.39
C SER A 45 -10.57 -4.89 4.99
N ALA A 46 -9.95 -4.05 4.15
CA ALA A 46 -9.53 -4.41 2.81
C ALA A 46 -8.44 -5.50 2.82
N SER A 47 -7.45 -5.39 3.69
CA SER A 47 -6.37 -6.38 3.85
C SER A 47 -6.87 -7.75 4.34
N LEU A 48 -8.00 -7.79 5.05
CA LEU A 48 -8.69 -9.04 5.43
C LEU A 48 -9.59 -9.61 4.31
N GLY A 49 -9.68 -8.93 3.16
CA GLY A 49 -10.52 -9.32 2.03
C GLY A 49 -12.01 -8.98 2.20
N ASN A 50 -12.38 -8.20 3.23
CA ASN A 50 -13.77 -7.80 3.48
C ASN A 50 -14.22 -6.58 2.67
N MET A 51 -13.29 -5.95 1.93
CA MET A 51 -13.52 -4.76 1.15
C MET A 51 -12.62 -4.79 -0.09
N SER A 52 -13.19 -4.51 -1.25
CA SER A 52 -12.42 -4.34 -2.48
C SER A 52 -11.67 -3.02 -2.50
N ALA A 53 -10.60 -2.92 -3.30
CA ALA A 53 -9.89 -1.67 -3.50
C ALA A 53 -10.79 -0.56 -4.06
N PHE A 54 -11.72 -0.91 -4.96
CA PHE A 54 -12.73 0.01 -5.49
C PHE A 54 -13.59 0.64 -4.37
N GLU A 55 -14.10 -0.19 -3.47
CA GLU A 55 -14.90 0.25 -2.31
C GLU A 55 -14.06 1.10 -1.34
N PHE A 56 -12.82 0.70 -1.10
CA PHE A 56 -11.88 1.46 -0.26
C PHE A 56 -11.71 2.89 -0.78
N TRP A 57 -11.37 3.06 -2.07
CA TRP A 57 -11.16 4.39 -2.67
C TRP A 57 -12.40 5.27 -2.55
N LYS A 58 -13.59 4.72 -2.82
CA LYS A 58 -14.85 5.44 -2.64
C LYS A 58 -15.09 5.81 -1.17
N ALA A 59 -14.80 4.93 -0.22
CA ALA A 59 -15.00 5.15 1.20
C ALA A 59 -14.10 6.24 1.80
N VAL A 60 -12.90 6.43 1.24
CA VAL A 60 -11.97 7.53 1.57
C VAL A 60 -12.26 8.81 0.78
N GLY A 61 -13.27 8.82 -0.09
CA GLY A 61 -13.73 10.01 -0.82
C GLY A 61 -12.96 10.27 -2.12
N LEU A 62 -12.32 9.25 -2.70
CA LEU A 62 -11.53 9.36 -3.92
C LEU A 62 -12.10 8.53 -5.07
N ASP A 63 -11.66 8.87 -6.28
CA ASP A 63 -11.97 8.08 -7.47
C ASP A 63 -10.97 6.90 -7.61
N PRO A 64 -11.44 5.65 -7.77
CA PRO A 64 -10.58 4.49 -8.00
C PRO A 64 -9.60 4.62 -9.17
N VAL A 65 -9.82 5.51 -10.14
CA VAL A 65 -8.85 5.77 -11.23
C VAL A 65 -7.49 6.29 -10.72
N LEU A 66 -7.40 6.73 -9.47
CA LEU A 66 -6.17 7.22 -8.85
C LEU A 66 -5.25 6.10 -8.35
N GLU A 67 -5.71 4.84 -8.35
CA GLU A 67 -4.97 3.70 -7.81
C GLU A 67 -3.57 3.54 -8.41
N ASP A 68 -3.44 3.58 -9.74
CA ASP A 68 -2.14 3.47 -10.42
C ASP A 68 -1.17 4.56 -9.97
N GLY A 69 -1.67 5.78 -9.71
CA GLY A 69 -0.87 6.89 -9.22
C GLY A 69 -0.43 6.75 -7.76
N TYR A 70 -1.18 6.00 -6.95
CA TYR A 70 -0.78 5.59 -5.60
C TYR A 70 0.27 4.48 -5.68
N LEU A 71 0.00 3.43 -6.45
CA LEU A 71 0.88 2.27 -6.59
C LEU A 71 2.25 2.67 -7.15
N SER A 72 2.30 3.63 -8.08
CA SER A 72 3.56 4.12 -8.66
C SER A 72 4.49 4.83 -7.66
N ARG A 73 4.04 5.13 -6.43
CA ARG A 73 4.88 5.75 -5.39
C ARG A 73 5.70 4.75 -4.59
N HIS A 74 5.39 3.45 -4.71
CA HIS A 74 6.18 2.42 -4.07
C HIS A 74 7.56 2.34 -4.72
N LYS A 75 8.57 2.09 -3.88
CA LYS A 75 9.94 1.88 -4.31
C LYS A 75 10.40 0.52 -3.81
N LEU A 76 11.11 -0.21 -4.65
CA LEU A 76 11.75 -1.45 -4.25
C LEU A 76 12.86 -1.15 -3.26
N THR A 77 13.10 -2.08 -2.34
CA THR A 77 14.28 -2.05 -1.48
C THR A 77 15.54 -2.14 -2.32
N ASP A 78 16.55 -1.31 -1.99
CA ASP A 78 17.83 -1.28 -2.70
C ASP A 78 18.47 -2.68 -2.71
N GLY A 79 18.90 -3.13 -3.89
CA GLY A 79 19.53 -4.43 -4.08
C GLY A 79 18.58 -5.63 -4.07
N LEU A 80 17.26 -5.45 -3.93
CA LEU A 80 16.29 -6.56 -3.95
C LEU A 80 16.44 -7.44 -5.20
N ILE A 81 16.55 -6.83 -6.38
CA ILE A 81 16.65 -7.57 -7.64
C ILE A 81 17.91 -8.44 -7.66
N ASN A 82 19.07 -7.88 -7.29
CA ASN A 82 20.32 -8.62 -7.21
C ASN A 82 20.22 -9.78 -6.20
N PHE A 83 19.52 -9.58 -5.08
CA PHE A 83 19.28 -10.64 -4.12
C PHE A 83 18.43 -11.76 -4.70
N LEU A 84 17.33 -11.44 -5.39
CA LEU A 84 16.43 -12.41 -6.02
C LEU A 84 17.12 -13.22 -7.13
N GLU A 85 18.06 -12.62 -7.86
CA GLU A 85 18.85 -13.31 -8.90
C GLU A 85 19.91 -14.25 -8.32
N ALA A 86 20.28 -14.08 -7.05
CA ALA A 86 21.35 -14.85 -6.40
C ALA A 86 20.84 -16.05 -5.57
N VAL A 87 19.53 -16.17 -5.36
CA VAL A 87 18.90 -17.20 -4.50
C VAL A 87 18.33 -18.38 -5.26
#